data_AF-A0A1F9FYT0-F1
#
_entry.id   AF-A0A1F9FYT0-F1
#
_cell.length_a   1.000
_cell.length_b   1.000
_cell.length_c   1.000
_cell.angle_alpha   90.00
_cell.angle_beta   90.00
_cell.angle_gamma   90.00
#
_symmetry.space_group_name_H-M   'P 1'
#
loop_
_entity.id
_entity.type
_entity.pdbx_description
1 polymer ?
#
loop_
_entity_poly.entity_id
_entity_poly.type
_entity_poly.pdbx_seq_one_letter_code
_entity_poly.pdbx_strand_id
1 'polypeptide(L)'
;EADIYTCQGCGERYEGFSRVEELTREIAHNISRRVERLQPLEIRFLRKYLGYSGKDFAAFLGVAPETVSRWENADNAMQMQLSTEKLIRMMALSEKPLSEYGLDVAASRRPKRSGKIRLRERKGKWTVAA
;
A
#
# COMPACT_ATOMS: atom_id res chain seq x y z
N GLU A 1 8.52 27.62 2.20
CA GLU A 1 8.21 28.32 3.46
C GLU A 1 6.89 27.77 3.99
N ALA A 2 6.78 27.59 5.31
CA ALA A 2 5.55 27.14 5.95
C ALA A 2 4.77 28.38 6.43
N ASP A 3 3.46 28.40 6.20
CA ASP A 3 2.60 29.47 6.67
C ASP A 3 2.43 29.34 8.19
N ILE A 4 2.66 30.41 8.94
CA ILE A 4 2.51 30.39 10.40
C ILE A 4 1.17 31.02 10.77
N TYR A 5 0.29 30.24 11.38
CA TYR A 5 -0.99 30.70 11.90
C TYR A 5 -0.93 30.78 13.42
N THR A 6 -1.48 31.85 14.00
CA THR A 6 -1.54 32.02 15.46
C THR A 6 -2.99 32.12 15.90
N CYS A 7 -3.40 31.28 16.85
CA CYS A 7 -4.72 31.35 17.46
C CYS A 7 -4.85 32.64 18.26
N GLN A 8 -5.85 33.47 17.93
CA GLN A 8 -6.10 34.74 18.61
C GLN A 8 -6.67 34.57 20.02
N GLY A 9 -7.18 33.38 20.39
CA GLY A 9 -7.78 33.10 21.69
C GLY A 9 -6.81 32.54 22.74
N CYS A 10 -5.82 31.75 22.33
CA CYS A 10 -4.88 31.10 23.25
C CYS A 10 -3.40 31.33 22.90
N GLY A 11 -3.08 31.96 21.77
CA GLY A 11 -1.70 32.21 21.33
C GLY A 11 -0.97 31.00 20.73
N GLU A 12 -1.62 29.84 20.62
CA GLU A 12 -1.04 28.63 20.02
C GLU A 12 -0.63 28.89 18.56
N ARG A 13 0.55 28.40 18.17
CA ARG A 13 1.12 28.57 16.83
C ARG A 13 1.00 27.27 16.05
N TYR A 14 0.48 27.37 14.83
CA TYR A 14 0.36 26.27 13.89
C TYR A 14 1.21 26.56 12.67
N GLU A 15 1.97 25.57 12.23
CA GLU A 15 2.67 25.61 10.95
C GLU A 15 1.81 24.91 9.91
N GLY A 16 1.27 25.69 8.98
CA GLY A 16 0.61 25.19 7.80
C GLY A 16 1.64 24.75 6.78
N PHE A 17 1.75 23.44 6.62
CA PHE A 17 2.42 22.87 5.46
C PHE A 17 1.45 22.93 4.28
N SER A 18 1.80 23.68 3.24
CA SER A 18 1.05 23.62 1.98
C SER A 18 1.30 22.27 1.30
N ARG A 19 0.28 21.74 0.62
CA ARG A 19 0.39 20.53 -0.25
C ARG A 19 0.92 19.27 0.47
N VAL A 20 0.52 19.02 1.72
CA VAL A 20 0.94 17.84 2.51
C VAL A 20 0.67 16.51 1.79
N GLU A 21 -0.43 16.41 1.05
CA GLU A 21 -0.77 15.22 0.26
C GLU A 21 0.26 14.94 -0.84
N GLU A 22 0.76 15.99 -1.48
CA GLU A 22 1.81 15.87 -2.48
C GLU A 22 3.16 15.54 -1.86
N LEU A 23 3.50 16.19 -0.75
CA LEU A 23 4.70 15.84 0.00
C LEU A 23 4.72 14.35 0.39
N THR A 24 3.62 13.86 0.96
CA THR A 24 3.51 12.46 1.37
C THR A 24 3.56 11.49 0.19
N ARG A 25 2.94 11.83 -0.95
CA ARG A 25 3.08 11.07 -2.20
C ARG A 25 4.51 11.01 -2.70
N GLU A 26 5.23 12.14 -2.75
CA GLU A 26 6.61 12.16 -3.24
C GLU A 26 7.55 11.37 -2.32
N ILE A 27 7.34 11.42 -1.00
CA ILE A 27 8.07 10.57 -0.05
C ILE A 27 7.79 9.08 -0.34
N ALA A 28 6.53 8.70 -0.52
CA ALA A 28 6.15 7.31 -0.80
C ALA A 28 6.75 6.80 -2.12
N HIS A 29 6.71 7.64 -3.17
CA HIS A 29 7.33 7.33 -4.47
C HIS A 29 8.83 7.19 -4.37
N ASN A 30 9.51 8.07 -3.61
CA ASN A 30 10.94 8.00 -3.42
C ASN A 30 11.34 6.69 -2.70
N ILE A 31 10.74 6.41 -1.54
CA ILE A 31 10.95 5.15 -0.79
C ILE A 31 10.74 3.94 -1.71
N SER A 32 9.68 3.96 -2.53
CA SER A 32 9.31 2.82 -3.38
C SER A 32 10.32 2.54 -4.50
N ARG A 33 11.04 3.56 -4.98
CA ARG A 33 12.00 3.48 -6.10
C ARG A 33 13.43 3.16 -5.68
N ARG A 34 13.76 3.26 -4.39
CA ARG A 34 15.11 2.97 -3.86
C ARG A 34 15.53 1.52 -4.08
N VAL A 35 16.83 1.24 -4.19
CA VAL A 35 17.33 -0.12 -4.45
C VAL A 35 17.47 -0.92 -3.16
N GLU A 36 17.69 -0.23 -2.04
CA GLU A 36 17.88 -0.81 -0.72
C GLU A 36 16.58 -1.44 -0.20
N ARG A 37 16.72 -2.38 0.74
CA ARG A 37 15.58 -3.03 1.42
C ARG A 37 14.80 -2.00 2.24
N LEU A 38 13.47 -2.11 2.23
CA LEU A 38 12.62 -1.27 3.08
C LEU A 38 12.96 -1.46 4.56
N GLN A 39 13.14 -0.35 5.26
CA GLN A 39 13.34 -0.30 6.69
C GLN A 39 12.00 -0.33 7.44
N PRO A 40 11.98 -0.72 8.73
CA PRO A 40 10.73 -0.84 9.51
C PRO A 40 9.83 0.41 9.48
N LEU A 41 10.44 1.59 9.60
CA LEU A 41 9.72 2.86 9.56
C LEU A 41 9.19 3.18 8.15
N GLU A 42 9.91 2.80 7.10
CA GLU A 42 9.46 2.95 5.71
C GLU A 42 8.28 2.03 5.40
N ILE A 43 8.30 0.79 5.91
CA ILE A 43 7.17 -0.15 5.80
C ILE A 43 5.92 0.45 6.46
N ARG A 44 6.07 0.96 7.69
CA ARG A 44 4.97 1.63 8.40
C ARG A 44 4.46 2.86 7.66
N PHE A 45 5.37 3.66 7.11
CA PHE A 45 5.02 4.85 6.32
C PHE A 45 4.20 4.46 5.10
N LEU A 46 4.67 3.51 4.28
CA LEU A 46 3.96 3.06 3.08
C LEU A 46 2.59 2.47 3.41
N ARG A 47 2.46 1.69 4.50
CA ARG A 47 1.14 1.19 4.94
C ARG A 47 0.16 2.33 5.22
N LYS A 48 0.60 3.34 5.97
CA LYS A 48 -0.24 4.50 6.31
C LYS A 48 -0.58 5.33 5.06
N TYR A 49 0.39 5.53 4.17
CA TYR A 49 0.20 6.19 2.88
C TYR A 49 -0.86 5.47 2.03
N LEU A 50 -0.85 4.14 2.04
CA LEU A 50 -1.87 3.31 1.38
C LEU A 50 -3.22 3.27 2.12
N GLY A 51 -3.36 3.94 3.26
CA GLY A 51 -4.61 4.03 4.02
C GLY A 51 -4.97 2.80 4.85
N TYR A 52 -4.08 1.82 5.00
CA TYR A 52 -4.38 0.59 5.73
C TYR A 52 -4.11 0.71 7.25
N SER A 53 -5.02 0.17 8.06
CA SER A 53 -4.70 -0.18 9.44
C SER A 53 -3.72 -1.37 9.46
N GLY A 54 -3.06 -1.62 10.60
CA GLY A 54 -2.17 -2.78 10.73
C GLY A 54 -2.90 -4.12 10.51
N LYS A 55 -4.15 -4.22 10.95
CA LYS A 55 -4.99 -5.42 10.78
C LYS A 55 -5.43 -5.58 9.33
N ASP A 56 -5.89 -4.50 8.70
CA ASP A 56 -6.36 -4.54 7.30
C ASP A 56 -5.20 -4.85 6.35
N PHE A 57 -4.02 -4.30 6.63
CA PHE A 57 -2.81 -4.61 5.87
C PHE A 57 -2.38 -6.07 6.00
N ALA A 58 -2.45 -6.63 7.21
CA ALA A 58 -2.15 -8.04 7.45
C ALA A 58 -3.14 -8.94 6.70
N ALA A 59 -4.44 -8.64 6.78
CA ALA A 59 -5.48 -9.36 6.05
C ALA A 59 -5.29 -9.26 4.53
N PHE A 60 -5.00 -8.07 4.01
CA PHE A 60 -4.75 -7.84 2.59
C PHE A 60 -3.53 -8.64 2.08
N LEU A 61 -2.45 -8.69 2.85
CA LEU A 61 -1.25 -9.45 2.51
C LEU A 61 -1.35 -10.95 2.82
N GLY A 62 -2.43 -11.40 3.48
CA GLY A 62 -2.61 -12.80 3.89
C GLY A 62 -1.62 -13.27 4.96
N VAL A 63 -1.19 -12.37 5.86
CA VAL A 63 -0.25 -12.67 6.97
C VAL A 63 -0.90 -12.40 8.33
N ALA A 64 -0.26 -12.88 9.40
CA ALA A 64 -0.72 -12.61 10.75
C ALA A 64 -0.44 -11.13 11.15
N PRO A 65 -1.28 -10.47 11.98
CA PRO A 65 -1.03 -9.10 12.44
C PRO A 65 0.32 -8.92 13.16
N GLU A 66 0.79 -9.95 13.87
CA GLU A 66 2.07 -9.97 14.56
C GLU A 66 3.24 -9.92 13.56
N THR A 67 3.07 -10.49 12.37
CA THR A 67 4.05 -10.42 11.28
C THR A 67 4.24 -8.97 10.83
N VAL A 68 3.15 -8.23 10.62
CA VAL A 68 3.22 -6.80 10.28
C VAL A 68 3.87 -6.01 11.41
N SER A 69 3.51 -6.29 12.66
CA SER A 69 4.13 -5.64 13.83
C SER A 69 5.65 -5.85 13.87
N ARG A 70 6.14 -7.07 13.61
CA ARG A 70 7.58 -7.38 13.56
C ARG A 70 8.29 -6.75 12.38
N TRP A 71 7.62 -6.55 11.25
CA TRP A 71 8.19 -5.81 10.11
C TRP A 71 8.36 -4.33 10.41
N GLU A 72 7.44 -3.73 11.17
CA GLU A 72 7.44 -2.31 11.49
C GLU A 72 8.18 -1.93 12.78
N ASN A 73 8.63 -2.92 13.53
CA ASN A 73 9.37 -2.70 14.77
C ASN A 73 10.85 -2.48 14.48
N ALA A 74 11.37 -1.30 14.81
CA ALA A 74 12.79 -0.97 14.62
C ALA A 74 13.72 -1.74 15.58
N ASP A 75 13.24 -2.09 16.78
CA ASP A 75 14.05 -2.73 17.82
C ASP A 75 14.18 -4.25 17.64
N ASN A 76 13.22 -4.86 16.95
CA ASN A 76 13.20 -6.30 16.68
C ASN A 76 12.61 -6.58 15.29
N ALA A 77 13.30 -6.04 14.28
CA ALA A 77 12.87 -6.08 12.90
C ALA A 77 13.01 -7.49 12.33
N MET A 78 11.89 -8.05 11.87
CA MET A 78 11.91 -9.23 11.01
C MET A 78 11.97 -8.80 9.55
N GLN A 79 12.84 -9.42 8.76
CA GLN A 79 12.96 -9.05 7.35
C GLN A 79 11.74 -9.54 6.56
N MET A 80 11.12 -8.64 5.80
CA MET A 80 10.00 -8.96 4.91
C MET A 80 10.47 -9.82 3.72
N GLN A 81 9.59 -10.65 3.16
CA GLN A 81 9.88 -11.33 1.90
C GLN A 81 9.95 -10.33 0.73
N LEU A 82 10.83 -10.59 -0.23
CA LEU A 82 11.06 -9.72 -1.39
C LEU A 82 9.81 -9.56 -2.28
N SER A 83 8.97 -10.59 -2.41
CA SER A 83 7.71 -10.54 -3.16
C SER A 83 6.73 -9.53 -2.54
N THR A 84 6.54 -9.61 -1.23
CA THR A 84 5.69 -8.70 -0.46
C THR A 84 6.21 -7.26 -0.54
N GLU A 85 7.52 -7.08 -0.41
CA GLU A 85 8.16 -5.76 -0.53
C GLU A 85 7.93 -5.15 -1.92
N LYS A 86 8.10 -5.93 -2.99
CA LYS A 86 7.82 -5.48 -4.37
C LYS A 86 6.35 -5.13 -4.56
N LEU A 87 5.42 -5.91 -4.00
CA LEU A 87 3.99 -5.62 -4.05
C LEU A 87 3.71 -4.26 -3.43
N ILE A 88 4.18 -4.00 -2.20
CA ILE A 88 3.95 -2.73 -1.50
C ILE A 88 4.50 -1.53 -2.28
N ARG A 89 5.67 -1.67 -2.90
CA ARG A 89 6.24 -0.63 -3.75
C ARG A 89 5.39 -0.34 -4.98
N MET A 90 4.92 -1.39 -5.67
CA MET A 90 4.02 -1.22 -6.83
C MET A 90 2.70 -0.57 -6.42
N MET A 91 2.17 -0.96 -5.26
CA MET A 91 0.96 -0.39 -4.68
C MET A 91 1.11 1.11 -4.41
N ALA A 92 2.22 1.52 -3.79
CA ALA A 92 2.48 2.92 -3.48
C ALA A 92 2.73 3.78 -4.73
N LEU A 93 3.21 3.18 -5.82
CA LEU A 93 3.39 3.83 -7.13
C LEU A 93 2.11 3.84 -7.98
N SER A 94 1.10 3.04 -7.62
CA SER A 94 -0.18 3.00 -8.33
C SER A 94 -1.09 4.11 -7.82
N GLU A 95 -1.37 5.11 -8.64
CA GLU A 95 -2.30 6.22 -8.31
C GLU A 95 -3.77 5.77 -8.20
N LYS A 96 -4.08 4.51 -8.50
CA LYS A 96 -5.43 3.94 -8.40
C LYS A 96 -5.62 3.14 -7.10
N PRO A 97 -6.75 3.31 -6.38
CA PRO A 97 -7.07 2.50 -5.22
C PRO A 97 -7.05 1.01 -5.55
N LEU A 98 -6.35 0.22 -4.74
CA LEU A 98 -6.18 -1.22 -4.96
C LEU A 98 -7.46 -2.03 -4.81
N SER A 99 -8.51 -1.45 -4.20
CA SER A 99 -9.84 -2.04 -4.14
C SER A 99 -10.40 -2.37 -5.53
N GLU A 100 -9.94 -1.70 -6.60
CA GLU A 100 -10.36 -2.00 -7.97
C GLU A 100 -9.83 -3.34 -8.52
N TYR A 101 -8.77 -3.91 -7.94
CA TYR A 101 -8.17 -5.15 -8.46
C TYR A 101 -8.89 -6.43 -8.03
N GLY A 102 -9.87 -6.35 -7.11
CA GLY A 102 -10.65 -7.51 -6.65
C GLY A 102 -9.83 -8.59 -5.94
N LEU A 103 -8.62 -8.26 -5.45
CA LEU A 103 -7.70 -9.19 -4.78
C LEU A 103 -8.31 -9.74 -3.48
N ASP A 104 -9.10 -8.93 -2.78
CA ASP A 104 -9.82 -9.29 -1.57
C ASP A 104 -10.77 -10.49 -1.81
N VAL A 105 -11.36 -10.56 -3.02
CA VAL A 105 -12.23 -11.66 -3.45
C VAL A 105 -11.44 -12.93 -3.72
N ALA A 106 -10.21 -12.81 -4.22
CA ALA A 106 -9.33 -13.95 -4.44
C ALA A 106 -8.86 -14.56 -3.11
N ALA A 107 -8.54 -13.73 -2.11
CA ALA A 107 -8.18 -14.19 -0.76
C ALA A 107 -9.36 -14.89 -0.03
N SER A 108 -10.59 -14.42 -0.27
CA SER A 108 -11.78 -14.91 0.44
C SER A 108 -12.37 -16.20 -0.14
N ARG A 109 -11.96 -16.63 -1.34
CA ARG A 109 -12.53 -17.80 -2.02
C ARG A 109 -11.59 -18.98 -1.94
N ARG A 110 -12.13 -20.15 -1.54
CA ARG A 110 -11.39 -21.42 -1.72
C ARG A 110 -11.00 -21.56 -3.20
N PRO A 111 -9.72 -21.78 -3.52
CA PRO A 111 -9.30 -21.94 -4.90
C PRO A 111 -9.99 -23.16 -5.50
N LYS A 112 -10.95 -22.93 -6.40
CA LYS A 112 -11.48 -23.99 -7.26
C LYS A 112 -10.40 -24.33 -8.29
N ARG A 113 -10.22 -25.61 -8.62
CA ARG A 113 -9.40 -26.01 -9.78
C ARG A 113 -9.91 -25.22 -10.99
N SER A 114 -9.05 -24.39 -11.57
CA SER A 114 -9.37 -23.65 -12.78
C SER A 114 -9.58 -24.65 -13.92
N GLY A 115 -10.74 -24.58 -14.57
CA GLY A 115 -10.96 -25.27 -15.84
C GLY A 115 -10.04 -24.69 -16.91
N LYS A 116 -9.87 -25.41 -18.02
CA LYS A 116 -9.14 -24.87 -19.19
C LYS A 116 -9.86 -23.61 -19.68
N ILE A 117 -9.19 -22.47 -19.64
CA ILE A 117 -9.70 -21.22 -20.22
C ILE A 117 -9.61 -21.38 -21.74
N ARG A 118 -10.76 -21.34 -22.41
CA ARG A 118 -10.83 -21.24 -23.88
C ARG A 118 -11.11 -19.79 -24.22
N LEU A 119 -10.34 -19.23 -25.14
CA LEU A 119 -10.54 -17.87 -25.63
C LEU A 119 -11.07 -17.95 -27.06
N ARG A 120 -12.02 -17.09 -27.41
CA ARG A 120 -12.48 -16.90 -28.78
C ARG A 120 -12.49 -15.43 -29.15
N GLU A 121 -12.16 -15.14 -30.39
CA GLU A 121 -12.31 -13.81 -30.96
C GLU A 121 -13.76 -13.57 -31.40
N ARG A 122 -14.34 -12.44 -30.99
CA ARG A 122 -15.65 -11.99 -31.45
C ARG A 122 -15.59 -10.48 -31.68
N LYS A 123 -15.84 -10.04 -32.93
CA LYS A 123 -15.80 -8.62 -33.34
C LYS A 123 -14.50 -7.91 -32.92
N GLY A 124 -13.34 -8.56 -33.14
CA GLY A 124 -12.02 -7.99 -32.82
C GLY A 124 -11.69 -7.92 -31.33
N LYS A 125 -12.46 -8.59 -30.46
CA LYS A 125 -12.17 -8.69 -29.01
C LYS A 125 -12.06 -10.14 -28.59
N TRP A 126 -11.04 -10.44 -27.78
CA TRP A 126 -10.90 -11.74 -27.12
C TRP A 126 -11.89 -11.85 -25.97
N THR A 127 -12.66 -12.93 -25.96
CA THR A 127 -13.63 -13.23 -24.91
C THR A 127 -13.42 -14.65 -24.41
N VAL A 128 -13.75 -14.91 -23.14
CA VAL A 128 -13.79 -16.27 -22.59
C VAL A 128 -14.89 -17.03 -23.33
N ALA A 129 -14.52 -18.10 -24.03
CA ALA A 129 -15.46 -19.01 -24.65
C ALA A 129 -16.14 -19.82 -23.53
N ALA A 130 -17.46 -19.68 -23.43
CA ALA A 130 -18.31 -20.49 -22.57
C ALA A 130 -18.21 -21.98 -22.92
#